data_AF-A0A948AP39-F1
#
_entry.id   AF-A0A948AP39-F1
#
_cell.length_a   1.000
_cell.length_b   1.000
_cell.length_c   1.000
_cell.angle_alpha   90.00
_cell.angle_beta   90.00
_cell.angle_gamma   90.00
#
_symmetry.space_group_name_H-M   'P 1'
#
loop_
_entity.id
_entity.type
_entity.pdbx_description
1 polymer ?
#
loop_
_entity_poly.entity_id
_entity_poly.type
_entity_poly.pdbx_seq_one_letter_code
_entity_poly.pdbx_strand_id
1 'polypeptide(L)'
;MADVIWRLERGEGPVVATAIHDGHEVRAEVLRHMVVDEAARLREEDPFTGRWTAIAPTRVVGLRSRFEVDLNRRRDTAVYRTPEDAWGLEVWRDDLPDDIVERSLRGYDAFYSALDELYRALAGRYGRFLVLDLHSYNHRRDGMARPPLDPRKNPQVNVGTGTMSDRGRWARLIERFMDDLAAYDFPGGRLDVRENVRFRGGASAAWTHRAFPDEACVLSLEVKKFFMDEWTGELDAALFDAVGKALGAALAGALAELERA
;
A
#
# COMPACT_ATOMS: atom_id res chain seq x y z
N MET A 1 16.88 21.23 2.82
CA MET A 1 16.27 20.19 1.95
C MET A 1 15.36 19.37 2.84
N ALA A 2 14.14 19.05 2.40
CA ALA A 2 13.29 18.13 3.14
C ALA A 2 13.97 16.75 3.22
N ASP A 3 13.82 16.04 4.32
CA ASP A 3 14.31 14.67 4.42
C ASP A 3 13.61 13.81 3.36
N VAL A 4 14.39 13.00 2.63
CA VAL A 4 13.84 12.11 1.60
C VAL A 4 13.16 10.94 2.32
N ILE A 5 11.83 10.87 2.23
CA ILE A 5 11.02 9.84 2.91
C ILE A 5 10.45 8.78 1.95
N TRP A 6 10.81 8.85 0.66
CA TRP A 6 10.45 7.87 -0.35
C TRP A 6 11.57 7.70 -1.38
N ARG A 7 11.54 6.60 -2.12
CA ARG A 7 12.34 6.38 -3.33
C ARG A 7 11.42 6.36 -4.54
N LEU A 8 11.82 7.03 -5.61
CA LEU A 8 11.16 7.01 -6.90
C LEU A 8 12.14 6.48 -7.96
N GLU A 9 11.78 5.38 -8.61
CA GLU A 9 12.46 4.84 -9.78
C GLU A 9 11.50 4.93 -10.96
N ARG A 10 11.85 5.71 -12.00
CA ARG A 10 11.01 5.87 -13.20
C ARG A 10 11.39 4.84 -14.26
N GLY A 11 10.38 4.24 -14.87
CA GLY A 11 10.55 3.39 -16.04
C GLY A 11 9.56 3.74 -17.15
N GLU A 12 9.61 2.97 -18.22
CA GLU A 12 8.75 3.18 -19.39
C GLU A 12 7.45 2.37 -19.27
N GLY A 13 6.32 3.05 -19.43
CA GLY A 13 4.98 2.43 -19.45
C GLY A 13 3.96 3.14 -18.55
N PRO A 14 2.67 2.83 -18.72
CA PRO A 14 1.56 3.49 -18.03
C PRO A 14 1.28 2.89 -16.64
N VAL A 15 2.23 2.19 -16.03
CA VAL A 15 2.02 1.47 -14.75
C VAL A 15 2.99 1.94 -13.70
N VAL A 16 2.45 2.22 -12.51
CA VAL A 16 3.19 2.53 -11.30
C VAL A 16 2.85 1.50 -10.24
N ALA A 17 3.85 0.98 -9.53
CA ALA A 17 3.61 0.26 -8.28
C ALA A 17 4.08 1.10 -7.09
N THR A 18 3.21 1.23 -6.09
CA THR A 18 3.50 1.94 -4.84
C THR A 18 3.55 0.96 -3.68
N ALA A 19 4.46 1.18 -2.73
CA ALA A 19 4.55 0.45 -1.47
C ALA A 19 4.87 1.45 -0.36
N ILE A 20 3.86 2.23 0.02
CA ILE A 20 4.03 3.42 0.86
C ILE A 20 4.18 3.11 2.35
N HIS A 21 3.96 1.84 2.74
CA HIS A 21 4.11 1.33 4.11
C HIS A 21 5.23 0.30 4.27
N ASP A 22 6.11 0.15 3.27
CA ASP A 22 7.29 -0.74 3.33
C ASP A 22 8.37 -0.25 4.30
N GLY A 23 8.45 1.07 4.48
CA GLY A 23 9.49 1.73 5.25
C GLY A 23 9.39 1.49 6.75
N HIS A 24 10.54 1.30 7.40
CA HIS A 24 10.66 1.12 8.85
C HIS A 24 11.44 2.25 9.53
N GLU A 25 12.06 3.15 8.76
CA GLU A 25 12.96 4.16 9.35
C GLU A 25 12.17 5.19 10.17
N VAL A 26 12.70 5.56 11.34
CA VAL A 26 12.16 6.62 12.19
C VAL A 26 13.29 7.60 12.53
N ARG A 27 13.04 8.91 12.41
CA ARG A 27 14.00 9.94 12.84
C ARG A 27 14.29 9.78 14.33
N ALA A 28 15.56 9.85 14.72
CA ALA A 28 15.98 9.64 16.10
C ALA A 28 15.26 10.56 17.11
N GLU A 29 14.92 11.78 16.70
CA GLU A 29 14.13 12.71 17.51
C GLU A 29 12.68 12.29 17.71
N VAL A 30 12.03 11.70 16.69
CA VAL A 30 10.67 11.16 16.79
C VAL A 30 10.67 9.92 17.67
N LEU A 31 11.65 9.04 17.49
CA LEU A 31 11.77 7.79 18.24
C LEU A 31 11.85 8.01 19.77
N ARG A 32 12.44 9.13 20.22
CA ARG A 32 12.51 9.49 21.66
C ARG A 32 11.14 9.71 22.30
N HIS A 33 10.13 10.07 21.52
CA HIS A 33 8.76 10.28 21.99
C HIS A 33 7.89 9.02 21.83
N MET A 34 8.34 8.03 21.06
CA MET A 34 7.54 6.86 20.72
C MET A 34 7.59 5.80 21.84
N VAL A 35 6.45 5.23 22.18
CA VAL A 35 6.34 4.11 23.14
C VAL A 35 6.07 2.77 22.45
N VAL A 36 5.54 2.78 21.22
CA VAL A 36 5.45 1.58 20.39
C VAL A 36 6.86 1.13 20.03
N ASP A 37 7.18 -0.11 20.39
CA ASP A 37 8.49 -0.69 20.11
C ASP A 37 8.65 -1.10 18.64
N GLU A 38 9.87 -1.49 18.28
CA GLU A 38 10.24 -1.86 16.92
C GLU A 38 9.42 -3.03 16.38
N ALA A 39 9.18 -4.06 17.20
CA ALA A 39 8.44 -5.24 16.82
C ALA A 39 6.96 -4.93 16.58
N ALA A 40 6.35 -4.11 17.44
CA ALA A 40 4.98 -3.65 17.30
C ALA A 40 4.81 -2.75 16.06
N ARG A 41 5.80 -1.90 15.76
CA ARG A 41 5.80 -1.13 14.51
C ARG A 41 5.84 -2.04 13.28
N LEU A 42 6.83 -2.94 13.23
CA LEU A 42 7.03 -3.86 12.09
C LEU A 42 5.77 -4.70 11.82
N ARG A 43 5.04 -5.09 12.88
CA ARG A 43 3.78 -5.81 12.74
C ARG A 43 2.70 -5.00 12.02
N GLU A 44 2.58 -3.71 12.29
CA GLU A 44 1.52 -2.85 11.72
C GLU A 44 1.94 -2.11 10.43
N GLU A 45 3.22 -2.21 10.07
CA GLU A 45 3.77 -1.83 8.76
C GLU A 45 3.62 -2.96 7.75
N ASP A 46 4.04 -2.70 6.50
CA ASP A 46 3.87 -3.61 5.37
C ASP A 46 5.24 -4.06 4.82
N PRO A 47 6.09 -4.70 5.63
CA PRO A 47 7.45 -5.02 5.22
C PRO A 47 7.46 -5.92 3.97
N PHE A 48 8.51 -5.77 3.17
CA PHE A 48 8.76 -6.51 1.93
C PHE A 48 7.87 -6.13 0.74
N THR A 49 6.77 -5.38 0.92
CA THR A 49 5.91 -4.93 -0.19
C THR A 49 6.67 -4.08 -1.21
N GLY A 50 7.70 -3.35 -0.78
CA GLY A 50 8.60 -2.60 -1.64
C GLY A 50 9.32 -3.46 -2.67
N ARG A 51 9.54 -4.76 -2.41
CA ARG A 51 10.13 -5.70 -3.39
C ARG A 51 9.13 -6.11 -4.48
N TRP A 52 7.83 -6.23 -4.18
CA TRP A 52 6.82 -6.54 -5.17
C TRP A 52 6.61 -5.43 -6.19
N THR A 53 6.95 -4.18 -5.86
CA THR A 53 6.86 -3.07 -6.83
C THR A 53 7.69 -3.30 -8.10
N ALA A 54 8.68 -4.21 -8.08
CA ALA A 54 9.50 -4.57 -9.24
C ALA A 54 8.72 -5.17 -10.42
N ILE A 55 7.45 -5.54 -10.24
CA ILE A 55 6.57 -5.97 -11.34
C ILE A 55 6.16 -4.82 -12.28
N ALA A 56 6.32 -3.57 -11.85
CA ALA A 56 5.96 -2.38 -12.61
C ALA A 56 7.22 -1.61 -13.05
N PRO A 57 7.17 -0.91 -14.20
CA PRO A 57 8.30 -0.13 -14.69
C PRO A 57 8.61 1.08 -13.81
N THR A 58 7.59 1.74 -13.25
CA THR A 58 7.77 2.86 -12.31
C THR A 58 7.42 2.42 -10.90
N ARG A 59 8.26 2.79 -9.92
CA ARG A 59 8.17 2.32 -8.53
C ARG A 59 8.27 3.47 -7.55
N VAL A 60 7.38 3.50 -6.56
CA VAL A 60 7.39 4.46 -5.46
C VAL A 60 7.36 3.71 -4.13
N VAL A 61 8.44 3.80 -3.35
CA VAL A 61 8.57 3.05 -2.09
C VAL A 61 8.76 4.01 -0.93
N GLY A 62 7.92 3.91 0.10
CA GLY A 62 8.07 4.68 1.34
C GLY A 62 9.27 4.19 2.14
N LEU A 63 10.04 5.11 2.73
CA LEU A 63 11.23 4.78 3.53
C LEU A 63 10.97 4.93 5.04
N ARG A 64 10.05 5.82 5.41
CA ARG A 64 9.68 6.07 6.81
C ARG A 64 8.61 5.10 7.28
N SER A 65 8.70 4.75 8.56
CA SER A 65 7.61 4.09 9.28
C SER A 65 6.33 4.93 9.19
N ARG A 66 5.21 4.26 8.94
CA ARG A 66 3.89 4.88 8.99
C ARG A 66 3.54 5.47 10.37
N PHE A 67 4.24 5.05 11.43
CA PHE A 67 4.08 5.63 12.76
C PHE A 67 4.73 7.02 12.89
N GLU A 68 5.71 7.36 12.06
CA GLU A 68 6.24 8.72 11.99
C GLU A 68 5.35 9.62 11.12
N VAL A 69 4.96 9.13 9.94
CA VAL A 69 4.06 9.82 9.03
C VAL A 69 3.42 8.81 8.07
N ASP A 70 2.09 8.65 8.15
CA ASP A 70 1.34 7.74 7.29
C ASP A 70 0.97 8.42 5.97
N LEU A 71 1.67 8.03 4.90
CA LEU A 71 1.44 8.52 3.54
C LEU A 71 0.07 8.11 2.96
N ASN A 72 -0.63 7.14 3.57
CA ASN A 72 -1.97 6.69 3.18
C ASN A 72 -3.10 7.30 4.03
N ARG A 73 -2.79 8.30 4.86
CA ARG A 73 -3.77 9.15 5.57
C ARG A 73 -3.88 10.51 4.89
N ARG A 74 -4.97 11.23 5.20
CA ARG A 74 -5.09 12.64 4.85
C ARG A 74 -4.06 13.43 5.66
N ARG A 75 -3.53 14.52 5.10
CA ARG A 75 -2.47 15.35 5.72
C ARG A 75 -2.75 15.71 7.18
N ASP A 76 -3.99 16.11 7.50
CA ASP A 76 -4.44 16.48 8.85
C ASP A 76 -4.43 15.31 9.85
N THR A 77 -4.35 14.08 9.36
CA THR A 77 -4.35 12.82 10.13
C THR A 77 -3.13 11.94 9.83
N ALA A 78 -2.11 12.48 9.15
CA ALA A 78 -0.92 11.73 8.73
C ALA A 78 0.03 11.42 9.90
N VAL A 79 -0.07 12.17 11.00
CA VAL A 79 0.59 11.85 12.26
C VAL A 79 -0.48 11.44 13.26
N TYR A 80 -0.42 10.21 13.74
CA TYR A 80 -1.40 9.68 14.69
C TYR A 80 -1.43 10.51 15.96
N ARG A 81 -2.61 10.83 16.48
CA ARG A 81 -2.76 11.63 17.70
C ARG A 81 -3.41 10.83 18.82
N THR A 82 -4.32 9.92 18.48
CA THR A 82 -4.99 9.07 19.47
C THR A 82 -4.76 7.58 19.20
N PRO A 83 -4.93 6.70 20.21
CA PRO A 83 -4.83 5.25 19.98
C PRO A 83 -5.78 4.74 18.91
N GLU A 84 -6.97 5.33 18.75
CA GLU A 84 -7.95 4.97 17.73
C GLU A 84 -7.40 5.17 16.31
N ASP A 85 -6.48 6.13 16.12
CA ASP A 85 -5.80 6.36 14.83
C ASP A 85 -4.85 5.21 14.47
N ALA A 86 -4.37 4.47 15.49
CA ALA A 86 -3.29 3.49 15.43
C ALA A 86 -3.69 2.12 15.99
N TRP A 87 -4.89 1.63 15.67
CA TRP A 87 -5.39 0.29 16.06
C TRP A 87 -5.41 0.03 17.58
N GLY A 88 -5.63 1.07 18.37
CA GLY A 88 -5.62 1.04 19.83
C GLY A 88 -4.23 1.11 20.46
N LEU A 89 -3.18 1.36 19.67
CA LEU A 89 -1.82 1.51 20.17
C LEU A 89 -1.60 2.94 20.65
N GLU A 90 -1.14 3.08 21.89
CA GLU A 90 -0.58 4.34 22.37
C GLU A 90 0.77 4.55 21.67
N VAL A 91 0.85 5.51 20.75
CA VAL A 91 2.06 5.72 19.93
C VAL A 91 3.10 6.57 20.64
N TRP A 92 2.65 7.60 21.36
CA TRP A 92 3.49 8.62 21.96
C TRP A 92 3.42 8.57 23.48
N ARG A 93 4.55 8.84 24.15
CA ARG A 93 4.62 8.97 25.61
C ARG A 93 3.88 10.21 26.10
N ASP A 94 4.08 11.29 25.37
CA ASP A 94 3.57 12.62 25.59
C ASP A 94 3.23 13.23 24.22
N ASP A 95 2.52 14.35 24.20
CA ASP A 95 2.25 15.06 22.95
C ASP A 95 3.53 15.37 22.17
N LEU A 96 3.56 14.99 20.89
CA LEU A 96 4.65 15.34 19.99
C LEU A 96 4.75 16.86 19.83
N PRO A 97 5.93 17.46 20.01
CA PRO A 97 6.17 18.86 19.71
C PRO A 97 5.79 19.23 18.26
N ASP A 98 5.14 20.38 18.09
CA ASP A 98 4.61 20.82 16.80
C ASP A 98 5.70 20.97 15.72
N ASP A 99 6.92 21.34 16.09
CA ASP A 99 8.04 21.47 15.15
C ASP A 99 8.53 20.12 14.60
N ILE A 100 8.42 19.04 15.39
CA ILE A 100 8.72 17.67 14.98
C ILE A 100 7.64 17.16 14.01
N VAL A 101 6.37 17.43 14.33
CA VAL A 101 5.22 17.11 13.47
C VAL A 101 5.31 17.83 12.15
N GLU A 102 5.55 19.14 12.16
CA GLU A 102 5.64 19.94 10.94
C GLU A 102 6.82 19.48 10.05
N ARG A 103 7.89 18.96 10.65
CA ARG A 103 8.99 18.36 9.87
C ARG A 103 8.57 17.06 9.16
N SER A 104 7.77 16.21 9.80
CA SER A 104 7.14 15.05 9.15
C SER A 104 6.21 15.49 8.01
N LEU A 105 5.38 16.50 8.27
CA LEU A 105 4.41 17.00 7.28
C LEU A 105 5.06 17.65 6.07
N ARG A 106 6.22 18.31 6.23
CA ARG A 106 7.01 18.76 5.07
C ARG A 106 7.46 17.62 4.16
N GLY A 107 7.81 16.47 4.74
CA GLY A 107 8.12 15.26 3.98
C GLY A 107 6.90 14.71 3.25
N TYR A 108 5.75 14.66 3.93
CA TYR A 108 4.46 14.29 3.34
C TYR A 108 4.10 15.19 2.14
N ASP A 109 4.23 16.50 2.30
CA ASP A 109 3.90 17.48 1.26
C ASP A 109 4.83 17.33 0.04
N ALA A 110 6.13 17.10 0.29
CA ALA A 110 7.09 16.84 -0.76
C ALA A 110 6.80 15.53 -1.52
N PHE A 111 6.37 14.48 -0.81
CA PHE A 111 5.96 13.21 -1.41
C PHE A 111 4.76 13.40 -2.35
N TYR A 112 3.69 14.05 -1.88
CA TYR A 112 2.49 14.27 -2.70
C TYR A 112 2.74 15.23 -3.86
N SER A 113 3.63 16.21 -3.71
CA SER A 113 4.07 17.05 -4.83
C SER A 113 4.78 16.23 -5.91
N ALA A 114 5.70 15.34 -5.52
CA ALA A 114 6.40 14.48 -6.47
C ALA A 114 5.48 13.44 -7.13
N LEU A 115 4.48 12.95 -6.38
CA LEU A 115 3.46 12.04 -6.90
C LEU A 115 2.56 12.72 -7.94
N ASP A 116 2.15 13.96 -7.68
CA ASP A 116 1.38 14.78 -8.64
C ASP A 116 2.17 15.01 -9.93
N GLU A 117 3.44 15.39 -9.83
CA GLU A 117 4.32 15.56 -11.00
C GLU A 117 4.47 14.27 -11.80
N LEU A 118 4.65 13.13 -11.13
CA LEU A 118 4.73 11.82 -11.77
C LEU A 118 3.44 11.49 -12.51
N TYR A 119 2.30 11.60 -11.84
CA TYR A 119 1.01 11.21 -12.39
C TYR A 119 0.54 12.14 -13.50
N ARG A 120 0.83 13.45 -13.43
CA ARG A 120 0.64 14.37 -14.56
C ARG A 120 1.46 13.95 -15.77
N ALA A 121 2.72 13.54 -15.58
CA ALA A 121 3.56 13.07 -16.67
C ALA A 121 3.01 11.78 -17.32
N LEU A 122 2.50 10.84 -16.51
CA LEU A 122 1.89 9.62 -17.01
C LEU A 122 0.57 9.87 -17.74
N ALA A 123 -0.32 10.68 -17.16
CA ALA A 123 -1.57 11.10 -17.79
C ALA A 123 -1.30 11.83 -19.11
N GLY A 124 -0.36 12.77 -19.15
CA GLY A 124 0.00 13.51 -20.36
C GLY A 124 0.62 12.63 -21.46
N ARG A 125 1.38 11.59 -21.08
CA ARG A 125 2.06 10.71 -22.04
C ARG A 125 1.20 9.56 -22.55
N TYR A 126 0.42 8.94 -21.67
CA TYR A 126 -0.30 7.70 -21.96
C TYR A 126 -1.83 7.88 -21.98
N GLY A 127 -2.35 9.04 -21.58
CA GLY A 127 -3.78 9.32 -21.44
C GLY A 127 -4.41 8.66 -20.21
N ARG A 128 -4.06 7.40 -19.94
CA ARG A 128 -4.49 6.63 -18.77
C ARG A 128 -3.32 5.88 -18.14
N PHE A 129 -3.41 5.64 -16.84
CA PHE A 129 -2.39 4.89 -16.12
C PHE A 129 -2.99 4.06 -14.99
N LEU A 130 -2.30 2.97 -14.65
CA LEU A 130 -2.64 2.05 -13.58
C LEU A 130 -1.66 2.21 -12.41
N VAL A 131 -2.19 2.33 -11.21
CA VAL A 131 -1.45 2.30 -9.96
C VAL A 131 -1.77 1.00 -9.23
N LEU A 132 -0.74 0.18 -9.01
CA LEU A 132 -0.80 -0.95 -8.08
C LEU A 132 -0.34 -0.45 -6.71
N ASP A 133 -1.28 -0.18 -5.82
CA ASP A 133 -1.02 0.32 -4.47
C ASP A 133 -0.88 -0.87 -3.51
N LEU A 134 0.36 -1.34 -3.36
CA LEU A 134 0.72 -2.60 -2.71
C LEU A 134 0.84 -2.42 -1.20
N HIS A 135 0.04 -3.20 -0.49
CA HIS A 135 -0.08 -3.25 0.95
C HIS A 135 -0.12 -4.69 1.45
N SER A 136 0.01 -4.85 2.77
CA SER A 136 -0.22 -6.13 3.42
C SER A 136 -0.93 -5.95 4.77
N TYR A 137 -1.63 -6.97 5.23
CA TYR A 137 -2.41 -6.82 6.47
C TYR A 137 -2.40 -8.04 7.38
N ASN A 138 -2.54 -7.74 8.67
CA ASN A 138 -2.55 -8.72 9.76
C ASN A 138 -3.89 -9.49 9.83
N HIS A 139 -3.80 -10.80 9.98
CA HIS A 139 -4.90 -11.74 10.20
C HIS A 139 -4.77 -12.55 11.49
N ARG A 140 -3.68 -12.44 12.24
CA ARG A 140 -3.49 -13.07 13.58
C ARG A 140 -3.43 -12.02 14.69
N ARG A 141 -4.43 -11.14 14.73
CA ARG A 141 -4.48 -9.99 15.67
C ARG A 141 -4.66 -10.38 17.14
N ASP A 142 -5.38 -11.46 17.44
CA ASP A 142 -5.76 -11.82 18.82
C ASP A 142 -4.65 -12.55 19.59
N GLY A 143 -3.50 -12.80 18.97
CA GLY A 143 -2.35 -13.50 19.57
C GLY A 143 -1.83 -14.65 18.70
N MET A 144 -0.55 -14.99 18.85
CA MET A 144 0.12 -16.06 18.09
C MET A 144 -0.58 -17.42 18.22
N ALA A 145 -1.09 -17.73 19.41
CA ALA A 145 -1.81 -18.98 19.71
C ALA A 145 -3.33 -18.91 19.50
N ARG A 146 -3.86 -17.77 19.04
CA ARG A 146 -5.30 -17.63 18.73
C ARG A 146 -5.59 -18.01 17.28
N PRO A 147 -6.84 -18.41 16.98
CA PRO A 147 -7.27 -18.60 15.61
C PRO A 147 -7.08 -17.31 14.79
N PRO A 148 -6.77 -17.43 13.48
CA PRO A 148 -6.80 -16.28 12.60
C PRO A 148 -8.21 -15.69 12.48
N LEU A 149 -8.29 -14.44 12.02
CA LEU A 149 -9.55 -13.76 11.73
C LEU A 149 -10.39 -14.53 10.71
N ASP A 150 -11.73 -14.36 10.80
CA ASP A 150 -12.72 -15.06 9.96
C ASP A 150 -12.39 -14.94 8.46
N PRO A 151 -12.09 -16.05 7.75
CA PRO A 151 -11.71 -16.00 6.33
C PRO A 151 -12.80 -15.42 5.42
N ARG A 152 -14.06 -15.40 5.85
CA ARG A 152 -15.15 -14.75 5.08
C ARG A 152 -14.96 -13.24 4.95
N LYS A 153 -14.29 -12.62 5.93
CA LYS A 153 -14.01 -11.17 5.98
C LYS A 153 -12.54 -10.84 5.67
N ASN A 154 -11.72 -11.86 5.38
CA ASN A 154 -10.26 -11.74 5.31
C ASN A 154 -9.70 -12.58 4.15
N PRO A 155 -9.96 -12.17 2.89
CA PRO A 155 -9.49 -12.88 1.71
C PRO A 155 -7.96 -12.92 1.64
N GLN A 156 -7.37 -13.86 0.91
CA GLN A 156 -5.91 -13.88 0.76
C GLN A 156 -5.38 -12.61 0.09
N VAL A 157 -6.12 -12.09 -0.90
CA VAL A 157 -5.87 -10.79 -1.50
C VAL A 157 -7.17 -10.01 -1.54
N ASN A 158 -7.19 -8.83 -0.92
CA ASN A 158 -8.28 -7.87 -1.07
C ASN A 158 -7.89 -6.84 -2.14
N VAL A 159 -8.77 -6.61 -3.11
CA VAL A 159 -8.60 -5.56 -4.12
C VAL A 159 -9.55 -4.40 -3.78
N GLY A 160 -8.98 -3.28 -3.32
CA GLY A 160 -9.70 -2.06 -2.98
C GLY A 160 -9.89 -1.18 -4.20
N THR A 161 -11.14 -0.87 -4.52
CA THR A 161 -11.55 -0.03 -5.67
C THR A 161 -12.61 1.01 -5.28
N GLY A 162 -13.03 1.01 -4.01
CA GLY A 162 -14.13 1.83 -3.51
C GLY A 162 -13.84 3.34 -3.43
N THR A 163 -12.61 3.78 -3.69
CA THR A 163 -12.28 5.21 -3.84
C THR A 163 -12.60 5.77 -5.23
N MET A 164 -12.88 4.92 -6.22
CA MET A 164 -13.22 5.33 -7.57
C MET A 164 -14.62 5.96 -7.61
N SER A 165 -14.73 7.16 -8.19
CA SER A 165 -16.03 7.78 -8.48
C SER A 165 -16.80 7.06 -9.58
N ASP A 166 -16.08 6.48 -10.55
CA ASP A 166 -16.63 5.69 -11.66
C ASP A 166 -15.82 4.39 -11.82
N ARG A 167 -16.16 3.39 -11.00
CA ARG A 167 -15.54 2.06 -11.09
C ARG A 167 -15.90 1.33 -12.38
N GLY A 168 -17.03 1.69 -13.03
CA GLY A 168 -17.53 1.07 -14.24
C GLY A 168 -16.64 1.32 -15.46
N ARG A 169 -16.03 2.51 -15.53
CA ARG A 169 -14.98 2.83 -16.51
C ARG A 169 -13.84 1.81 -16.54
N TRP A 170 -13.51 1.26 -15.38
CA TRP A 170 -12.40 0.34 -15.18
C TRP A 170 -12.88 -1.12 -15.00
N ALA A 171 -14.17 -1.42 -15.25
CA ALA A 171 -14.79 -2.74 -15.15
C ALA A 171 -13.89 -3.86 -15.66
N ARG A 172 -13.59 -3.81 -16.95
CA ARG A 172 -12.84 -4.84 -17.67
C ARG A 172 -11.43 -5.04 -17.14
N LEU A 173 -10.71 -3.95 -16.87
CA LEU A 173 -9.35 -4.01 -16.33
C LEU A 173 -9.33 -4.67 -14.96
N ILE A 174 -10.20 -4.23 -14.06
CA ILE A 174 -10.25 -4.74 -12.68
C ILE A 174 -10.70 -6.20 -12.66
N GLU A 175 -11.78 -6.53 -13.38
CA GLU A 175 -12.28 -7.90 -13.49
C GLU A 175 -11.20 -8.82 -14.04
N ARG A 176 -10.54 -8.40 -15.12
CA ARG A 176 -9.44 -9.17 -15.71
C ARG A 176 -8.29 -9.39 -14.73
N PHE A 177 -7.87 -8.35 -14.01
CA PHE A 177 -6.82 -8.46 -13.00
C PHE A 177 -7.19 -9.47 -11.90
N MET A 178 -8.41 -9.37 -11.36
CA MET A 178 -8.85 -10.25 -10.27
C MET A 178 -9.01 -11.70 -10.74
N ASP A 179 -9.58 -11.92 -11.92
CA ASP A 179 -9.78 -13.25 -12.48
C ASP A 179 -8.44 -13.94 -12.76
N ASP A 180 -7.50 -13.24 -13.38
CA ASP A 180 -6.16 -13.76 -13.67
C ASP A 180 -5.41 -14.07 -12.36
N LEU A 181 -5.51 -13.18 -11.35
CA LEU A 181 -4.88 -13.40 -10.04
C LEU A 181 -5.49 -14.61 -9.30
N ALA A 182 -6.81 -14.76 -9.35
CA ALA A 182 -7.51 -15.89 -8.73
C ALA A 182 -7.27 -17.21 -9.49
N ALA A 183 -7.06 -17.15 -10.80
CA ALA A 183 -6.80 -18.31 -11.66
C ALA A 183 -5.32 -18.75 -11.65
N TYR A 184 -4.41 -17.92 -11.15
CA TYR A 184 -2.99 -18.26 -11.06
C TYR A 184 -2.77 -19.59 -10.31
N ASP A 185 -1.90 -20.44 -10.85
CA ASP A 185 -1.49 -21.70 -10.24
C ASP A 185 -0.55 -21.42 -9.05
N PHE A 186 -1.16 -21.10 -7.92
CA PHE A 186 -0.46 -20.70 -6.71
C PHE A 186 -0.13 -21.92 -5.81
N PRO A 187 1.02 -21.94 -5.11
CA PRO A 187 1.36 -23.01 -4.18
C PRO A 187 0.26 -23.21 -3.12
N GLY A 188 -0.31 -24.42 -3.07
CA GLY A 188 -1.42 -24.74 -2.15
C GLY A 188 -2.82 -24.48 -2.73
N GLY A 189 -2.92 -24.13 -4.01
CA GLY A 189 -4.20 -23.96 -4.73
C GLY A 189 -4.52 -22.51 -5.04
N ARG A 190 -5.67 -22.30 -5.71
CA ARG A 190 -6.12 -20.98 -6.18
C ARG A 190 -6.21 -19.96 -5.03
N LEU A 191 -5.79 -18.73 -5.31
CA LEU A 191 -5.89 -17.62 -4.35
C LEU A 191 -7.34 -17.18 -4.14
N ASP A 192 -7.69 -16.93 -2.88
CA ASP A 192 -8.93 -16.23 -2.53
C ASP A 192 -8.76 -14.71 -2.75
N VAL A 193 -9.16 -14.24 -3.92
CA VAL A 193 -9.11 -12.82 -4.35
C VAL A 193 -10.51 -12.23 -4.30
N ARG A 194 -10.71 -11.14 -3.57
CA ARG A 194 -12.03 -10.49 -3.47
C ARG A 194 -11.94 -8.97 -3.47
N GLU A 195 -12.94 -8.34 -4.07
CA GLU A 195 -13.04 -6.89 -4.15
C GLU A 195 -13.71 -6.29 -2.90
N ASN A 196 -13.14 -5.24 -2.32
CA ASN A 196 -13.79 -4.38 -1.31
C ASN A 196 -14.35 -5.09 -0.05
N VAL A 197 -13.83 -6.26 0.32
CA VAL A 197 -14.33 -7.04 1.46
C VAL A 197 -13.90 -6.42 2.78
N ARG A 198 -12.60 -6.18 2.95
CA ARG A 198 -12.02 -5.61 4.16
C ARG A 198 -11.56 -4.17 3.96
N PHE A 199 -10.96 -3.90 2.81
CA PHE A 199 -10.39 -2.60 2.48
C PHE A 199 -10.94 -2.10 1.15
N ARG A 200 -11.22 -0.79 1.09
CA ARG A 200 -11.82 -0.15 -0.08
C ARG A 200 -10.89 0.84 -0.79
N GLY A 201 -9.65 0.96 -0.31
CA GLY A 201 -8.69 1.99 -0.70
C GLY A 201 -8.47 3.03 0.41
N GLY A 202 -7.26 3.59 0.46
CA GLY A 202 -6.82 4.58 1.44
C GLY A 202 -6.82 6.02 0.93
N ALA A 203 -6.20 6.93 1.68
CA ALA A 203 -6.17 8.35 1.30
C ALA A 203 -5.31 8.62 0.05
N SER A 204 -4.26 7.83 -0.20
CA SER A 204 -3.42 7.94 -1.39
C SER A 204 -4.22 7.63 -2.66
N ALA A 205 -4.95 6.50 -2.67
CA ALA A 205 -5.86 6.13 -3.74
C ALA A 205 -6.97 7.19 -3.92
N ALA A 206 -7.61 7.62 -2.83
CA ALA A 206 -8.65 8.64 -2.88
C ALA A 206 -8.15 9.99 -3.40
N TRP A 207 -6.93 10.40 -3.04
CA TRP A 207 -6.30 11.60 -3.58
C TRP A 207 -6.03 11.45 -5.08
N THR A 208 -5.50 10.30 -5.50
CA THR A 208 -5.21 10.02 -6.91
C THR A 208 -6.47 10.12 -7.75
N HIS A 209 -7.58 9.50 -7.34
CA HIS A 209 -8.86 9.57 -8.05
C HIS A 209 -9.49 10.96 -8.06
N ARG A 210 -9.22 11.81 -7.05
CA ARG A 210 -9.66 13.22 -7.10
C ARG A 210 -8.83 14.07 -8.04
N ALA A 211 -7.52 13.82 -8.12
CA ALA A 211 -6.60 14.58 -8.96
C ALA A 211 -6.64 14.15 -10.44
N PHE A 212 -6.94 12.88 -10.70
CA PHE A 212 -6.94 12.23 -12.02
C PHE A 212 -8.18 11.33 -12.20
N PRO A 213 -9.40 11.90 -12.18
CA PRO A 213 -10.65 11.14 -12.11
C PRO A 213 -10.91 10.29 -13.37
N ASP A 214 -10.41 10.71 -14.52
CA ASP A 214 -10.65 10.05 -15.80
C ASP A 214 -9.44 9.22 -16.27
N GLU A 215 -8.25 9.52 -15.75
CA GLU A 215 -6.96 8.97 -16.20
C GLU A 215 -6.43 7.86 -15.31
N ALA A 216 -6.70 7.89 -14.00
CA ALA A 216 -6.10 6.97 -13.04
C ALA A 216 -7.02 5.80 -12.65
N CYS A 217 -6.51 4.59 -12.81
CA CYS A 217 -7.03 3.39 -12.16
C CYS A 217 -6.11 3.04 -10.99
N VAL A 218 -6.61 3.01 -9.76
CA VAL A 218 -5.82 2.58 -8.58
C VAL A 218 -6.42 1.29 -8.04
N LEU A 219 -5.61 0.25 -7.98
CA LEU A 219 -5.93 -0.99 -7.29
C LEU A 219 -5.19 -0.98 -5.95
N SER A 220 -5.89 -0.74 -4.84
CA SER A 220 -5.31 -0.91 -3.49
C SER A 220 -5.27 -2.39 -3.15
N LEU A 221 -4.12 -3.01 -3.34
CA LEU A 221 -3.89 -4.44 -3.20
C LEU A 221 -3.40 -4.75 -1.80
N GLU A 222 -4.22 -5.47 -1.05
CA GLU A 222 -3.98 -5.78 0.35
C GLU A 222 -3.75 -7.28 0.48
N VAL A 223 -2.48 -7.69 0.56
CA VAL A 223 -2.09 -9.10 0.69
C VAL A 223 -2.12 -9.50 2.16
N LYS A 224 -2.94 -10.48 2.50
CA LYS A 224 -2.93 -11.05 3.87
C LYS A 224 -1.53 -11.60 4.14
N LYS A 225 -0.96 -11.34 5.32
CA LYS A 225 0.38 -11.80 5.72
C LYS A 225 0.43 -13.32 5.99
N PHE A 226 0.13 -14.12 4.98
CA PHE A 226 0.38 -15.56 4.97
C PHE A 226 1.77 -15.91 4.41
N PHE A 227 2.48 -14.92 3.85
CA PHE A 227 3.84 -15.04 3.32
C PHE A 227 4.92 -14.70 4.36
N MET A 228 4.52 -14.37 5.59
CA MET A 228 5.42 -14.06 6.69
C MET A 228 4.74 -14.36 8.02
N ASP A 229 5.53 -14.55 9.08
CA ASP A 229 5.01 -14.56 10.44
C ASP A 229 4.84 -13.11 10.95
N GLU A 230 3.61 -12.75 11.31
CA GLU A 230 3.25 -11.40 11.76
C GLU A 230 3.90 -11.00 13.10
N TRP A 231 4.32 -11.96 13.91
CA TRP A 231 4.87 -11.73 15.26
C TRP A 231 6.39 -11.71 15.27
N THR A 232 7.03 -12.57 14.49
CA THR A 232 8.50 -12.61 14.41
C THR A 232 9.06 -11.75 13.28
N GLY A 233 8.24 -11.41 12.28
CA GLY A 233 8.70 -10.74 11.07
C GLY A 233 9.41 -11.67 10.07
N GLU A 234 9.45 -12.98 10.34
CA GLU A 234 10.14 -13.96 9.51
C GLU A 234 9.40 -14.16 8.17
N LEU A 235 10.15 -14.06 7.07
CA LEU A 235 9.63 -14.16 5.71
C LEU A 235 9.59 -15.62 5.23
N ASP A 236 8.44 -16.08 4.75
CA ASP A 236 8.36 -17.25 3.89
C ASP A 236 8.69 -16.82 2.45
N ALA A 237 9.96 -17.00 2.05
CA ALA A 237 10.44 -16.58 0.75
C ALA A 237 9.71 -17.24 -0.42
N ALA A 238 9.27 -18.50 -0.26
CA ALA A 238 8.60 -19.24 -1.33
C ALA A 238 7.20 -18.68 -1.61
N LEU A 239 6.42 -18.43 -0.54
CA LEU A 239 5.10 -17.81 -0.66
C LEU A 239 5.21 -16.35 -1.10
N PHE A 240 6.20 -15.61 -0.59
CA PHE A 240 6.45 -14.22 -0.99
C PHE A 240 6.75 -14.10 -2.50
N ASP A 241 7.65 -14.94 -3.02
CA ASP A 241 8.00 -14.94 -4.44
C ASP A 241 6.82 -15.40 -5.31
N ALA A 242 6.03 -16.36 -4.83
CA ALA A 242 4.82 -16.80 -5.52
C ALA A 242 3.78 -15.67 -5.62
N VAL A 243 3.60 -14.86 -4.58
CA VAL A 243 2.71 -13.69 -4.61
C VAL A 243 3.18 -12.68 -5.66
N GLY A 244 4.48 -12.36 -5.68
CA GLY A 244 5.04 -11.45 -6.67
C GLY A 244 4.82 -11.92 -8.11
N LYS A 245 5.01 -13.22 -8.38
CA LYS A 245 4.75 -13.82 -9.70
C LYS A 245 3.26 -13.77 -10.07
N ALA A 246 2.37 -14.06 -9.12
CA ALA A 246 0.93 -14.03 -9.35
C ALA A 246 0.44 -12.59 -9.68
N LEU A 247 0.93 -11.59 -8.94
CA LEU A 247 0.66 -10.18 -9.20
C LEU A 247 1.18 -9.74 -10.58
N GLY A 248 2.41 -10.14 -10.93
CA GLY A 248 2.98 -9.83 -12.25
C GLY A 248 2.21 -10.48 -13.40
N ALA A 249 1.75 -11.72 -13.23
CA ALA A 249 0.93 -12.40 -14.23
C ALA A 249 -0.43 -11.72 -14.42
N ALA A 250 -1.10 -11.33 -13.32
CA ALA A 250 -2.37 -10.59 -13.36
C ALA A 250 -2.22 -9.19 -13.98
N LEU A 251 -1.09 -8.51 -13.73
CA LEU A 251 -0.79 -7.21 -14.32
C LEU A 251 -0.73 -7.29 -15.86
N ALA A 252 -0.20 -8.37 -16.44
CA ALA A 252 -0.14 -8.54 -17.89
C ALA A 252 -1.56 -8.51 -18.53
N GLY A 253 -2.54 -9.15 -17.90
CA GLY A 253 -3.93 -9.10 -18.33
C GLY A 253 -4.55 -7.71 -18.20
N ALA A 254 -4.31 -7.03 -17.07
CA ALA A 254 -4.79 -5.67 -16.83
C ALA A 254 -4.22 -4.64 -17.82
N LEU A 255 -2.92 -4.75 -18.15
CA LEU A 255 -2.26 -3.93 -19.15
C LEU A 255 -2.91 -4.05 -20.52
N ALA A 256 -3.24 -5.27 -20.95
CA ALA A 256 -3.90 -5.50 -22.22
C ALA A 256 -5.31 -4.87 -22.28
N GLU A 257 -6.00 -4.73 -21.14
CA GLU A 257 -7.28 -4.00 -21.08
C GLU A 257 -7.07 -2.48 -21.03
N LEU A 258 -6.03 -2.00 -20.36
CA LEU A 258 -5.67 -0.58 -20.31
C LEU A 258 -5.37 -0.01 -21.72
N GLU A 259 -4.66 -0.77 -22.55
CA GLU A 259 -4.30 -0.38 -23.92
C GLU A 259 -5.48 -0.36 -24.90
N ARG A 260 -6.58 -1.05 -24.58
CA ARG A 260 -7.79 -1.11 -25.41
C ARG A 260 -8.74 0.07 -25.16
N ALA A 261 -8.49 0.85 -24.11
CA ALA A 261 -9.47 1.71 -23.47
C ALA A 261 -9.39 3.17 -23.90
#